data_AF-A0A9E2IS12-F1
#
_entry.id   AF-A0A9E2IS12-F1
#
_cell.length_a   1.000
_cell.length_b   1.000
_cell.length_c   1.000
_cell.angle_alpha   90.00
_cell.angle_beta   90.00
_cell.angle_gamma   90.00
#
_symmetry.space_group_name_H-M   'P 1'
#
loop_
_entity.id
_entity.type
_entity.pdbx_description
1 polymer ?
#
loop_
_entity_poly.entity_id
_entity_poly.type
_entity_poly.pdbx_seq_one_letter_code
_entity_poly.pdbx_strand_id
1 'polypeptide(L)'
;PSRIGAYGAAALIMSVLIRWSALADLGSAGFAFSALVATHVASRALMPALMHLTPPARSDGLAAGAGSVSQETAIAAAAIGAVALLFCLGLSGALVATLLLAMIFSLFRLACLDQIGGHTGDTAGALQQASEIAILVTASAILS
;
A
#
# COMPACT_ATOMS: atom_id res chain seq x y z
N PRO A 1 22.38 -4.65 13.77
CA PRO A 1 21.74 -5.94 13.42
C PRO A 1 20.21 -5.84 13.53
N SER A 2 19.54 -5.66 12.38
CA SER A 2 18.08 -5.74 12.27
C SER A 2 17.62 -7.18 12.51
N ARG A 3 17.38 -7.53 13.78
CA ARG A 3 16.75 -8.81 14.12
C ARG A 3 15.24 -8.65 13.89
N ILE A 4 14.75 -9.19 12.79
CA ILE A 4 13.32 -9.44 12.64
C ILE A 4 12.87 -10.41 13.74
N GLY A 5 11.85 -10.05 14.51
CA GLY A 5 11.25 -10.94 15.49
C GLY A 5 10.50 -12.09 14.80
N ALA A 6 10.20 -13.17 15.53
CA ALA A 6 9.45 -14.32 14.99
C ALA A 6 8.12 -13.91 14.34
N TYR A 7 7.39 -12.96 14.95
CA TYR A 7 6.16 -12.39 14.37
C TYR A 7 6.40 -11.62 13.08
N GLY A 8 7.53 -10.89 12.96
CA GLY A 8 7.90 -10.20 11.73
C GLY A 8 8.20 -11.18 10.60
N ALA A 9 8.94 -12.26 10.89
CA ALA A 9 9.18 -13.31 9.92
C ALA A 9 7.89 -14.01 9.49
N ALA A 10 7.01 -14.36 10.44
CA ALA A 10 5.71 -14.95 10.14
C ALA A 10 4.82 -14.03 9.28
N ALA A 11 4.79 -12.73 9.59
CA ALA A 11 4.04 -11.75 8.80
C ALA A 11 4.56 -11.64 7.36
N LEU A 12 5.88 -11.70 7.14
CA LEU A 12 6.47 -11.72 5.81
C LEU A 12 6.12 -12.99 5.04
N ILE A 13 6.19 -14.16 5.68
CA ILE A 13 5.78 -15.43 5.07
C ILE A 13 4.31 -15.35 4.64
N MET A 14 3.43 -14.92 5.55
CA MET A 14 2.00 -14.76 5.25
C MET A 14 1.76 -13.77 4.11
N SER A 15 2.48 -12.64 4.12
CA SER A 15 2.41 -11.64 3.04
C SER A 15 2.77 -12.22 1.68
N VAL A 16 3.84 -13.01 1.59
CA VAL A 16 4.25 -13.66 0.33
C VAL A 16 3.22 -14.71 -0.10
N LEU A 17 2.75 -15.54 0.83
CA LEU A 17 1.77 -16.60 0.53
C LEU A 17 0.43 -16.04 0.03
N ILE A 18 -0.08 -14.96 0.63
CA ILE A 18 -1.34 -14.35 0.19
C ILE A 18 -1.19 -13.78 -1.23
N ARG A 19 -0.10 -13.05 -1.50
CA ARG A 19 0.16 -12.49 -2.84
C ARG A 19 0.32 -13.58 -3.89
N TRP A 20 1.05 -14.65 -3.56
CA TRP A 20 1.18 -15.82 -4.42
C TRP A 20 -0.18 -16.45 -4.72
N SER A 21 -1.00 -16.68 -3.69
CA SER A 21 -2.30 -17.33 -3.84
C SER A 21 -3.26 -16.49 -4.70
N ALA A 22 -3.33 -15.18 -4.45
CA ALA A 22 -4.14 -14.26 -5.25
C ALA A 22 -3.69 -14.20 -6.72
N LEU A 23 -2.37 -14.23 -6.96
CA LEU A 23 -1.85 -14.23 -8.33
C LEU A 23 -2.09 -15.56 -9.04
N ALA A 24 -1.99 -16.69 -8.33
CA ALA A 24 -2.23 -18.02 -8.87
C ALA A 24 -3.70 -18.28 -9.22
N ASP A 25 -4.62 -17.56 -8.60
CA ASP A 25 -6.06 -17.62 -8.86
C ASP A 25 -6.46 -16.90 -10.17
N LEU A 26 -5.62 -15.97 -10.66
CA LEU A 26 -5.89 -15.26 -11.90
C LEU A 26 -5.65 -16.18 -13.11
N GLY A 27 -6.74 -16.63 -13.73
CA GLY A 27 -6.73 -17.61 -14.82
C GLY A 27 -6.17 -17.11 -16.17
N SER A 28 -5.84 -15.82 -16.31
CA SER A 28 -5.26 -15.28 -17.54
C SER A 28 -4.04 -14.41 -17.29
N ALA A 29 -3.03 -14.53 -18.15
CA ALA A 29 -1.83 -13.70 -18.10
C ALA A 29 -2.15 -12.19 -18.25
N GLY A 30 -3.20 -11.86 -19.01
CA GLY A 30 -3.68 -10.48 -19.15
C GLY A 30 -4.24 -9.93 -17.84
N PHE A 31 -5.05 -10.70 -17.11
CA PHE A 31 -5.57 -10.29 -15.81
C PHE A 31 -4.47 -10.23 -14.75
N ALA A 32 -3.54 -11.18 -14.75
CA ALA A 32 -2.36 -11.12 -13.88
C ALA A 32 -1.53 -9.86 -14.13
N PHE A 33 -1.27 -9.51 -15.39
CA PHE A 33 -0.56 -8.29 -15.76
C PHE A 33 -1.30 -7.03 -15.29
N SER A 34 -2.60 -6.92 -15.58
CA SER A 34 -3.44 -5.80 -15.15
C SER A 34 -3.47 -5.66 -13.63
N ALA A 35 -3.64 -6.77 -12.91
CA ALA A 35 -3.63 -6.79 -11.45
C ALA A 35 -2.29 -6.30 -10.87
N LEU A 36 -1.16 -6.75 -11.43
CA LEU A 36 0.18 -6.32 -11.01
C LEU A 36 0.41 -4.83 -11.26
N VAL A 37 -0.03 -4.30 -12.41
CA VAL A 37 0.06 -2.86 -12.73
C VAL A 37 -0.75 -2.04 -11.72
N ALA A 38 -2.03 -2.37 -11.52
CA ALA A 38 -2.88 -1.71 -10.53
C ALA A 38 -2.24 -1.74 -9.13
N THR A 39 -1.75 -2.92 -8.73
CA THR A 39 -1.13 -3.17 -7.42
C THR A 39 0.09 -2.30 -7.20
N HIS A 40 1.06 -2.28 -8.13
CA HIS A 40 2.31 -1.54 -7.95
C HIS A 40 2.11 -0.02 -8.01
N VAL A 41 1.22 0.46 -8.87
CA VAL A 41 0.95 1.90 -8.99
C VAL A 41 0.16 2.41 -7.78
N ALA A 42 -0.96 1.78 -7.45
CA ALA A 42 -1.84 2.27 -6.39
C ALA A 42 -1.27 2.05 -4.98
N SER A 43 -0.51 0.98 -4.73
CA SER A 43 0.15 0.78 -3.42
C SER A 43 1.18 1.87 -3.13
N ARG A 44 1.97 2.28 -4.14
CA ARG A 44 2.97 3.36 -4.00
C ARG A 44 2.32 4.74 -3.89
N ALA A 45 1.16 4.94 -4.51
CA ALA A 45 0.41 6.19 -4.44
C ALA A 45 0.02 6.61 -3.01
N LEU A 46 -0.03 5.67 -2.05
CA LEU A 46 -0.34 5.97 -0.65
C LEU A 46 0.85 6.52 0.14
N MET A 47 2.09 6.29 -0.30
CA MET A 47 3.26 6.74 0.45
C MET A 47 3.35 8.26 0.58
N PRO A 48 3.15 9.06 -0.50
CA PRO A 48 3.08 10.51 -0.41
C PRO A 48 2.00 11.01 0.55
N ALA A 49 0.83 10.39 0.56
CA ALA A 49 -0.25 10.73 1.49
C ALA A 49 0.12 10.44 2.94
N LEU A 50 0.77 9.30 3.22
CA LEU A 50 1.23 8.96 4.57
C LEU A 50 2.26 9.99 5.07
N MET A 51 3.25 10.32 4.23
CA MET A 51 4.32 11.28 4.53
C MET A 51 3.79 12.70 4.71
N HIS A 52 2.76 13.09 3.96
CA HIS A 52 2.14 14.41 4.08
C HIS A 52 1.27 14.52 5.34
N LEU A 53 0.46 13.50 5.64
CA LEU A 53 -0.54 13.55 6.71
C LEU A 53 -0.02 13.10 8.07
N THR A 54 1.20 12.59 8.16
CA THR A 54 1.74 12.00 9.39
C THR A 54 3.11 12.59 9.67
N PRO A 55 3.39 13.14 10.86
CA PRO A 55 4.73 13.62 11.18
C PRO A 55 5.75 12.46 11.18
N PRO A 56 7.03 12.72 10.90
CA PRO A 56 8.07 11.71 11.06
C PRO A 56 8.25 11.35 12.54
N ALA A 57 8.38 10.05 12.85
CA ALA A 57 8.51 9.55 14.23
C ALA A 57 9.85 9.88 14.91
N ARG A 58 10.87 10.23 14.11
CA ARG A 58 12.22 10.57 14.61
C ARG A 58 12.70 11.85 13.95
N SER A 59 13.21 12.78 14.76
CA SER A 59 13.71 14.10 14.33
C SER A 59 15.14 14.09 13.80
N ASP A 60 15.85 12.96 13.89
CA ASP A 60 17.29 12.82 13.66
C ASP A 60 17.67 11.93 12.45
N GLY A 61 16.71 11.61 11.58
CA GLY A 61 16.95 10.85 10.34
C GLY A 61 17.22 11.75 9.12
N LEU A 62 17.83 11.19 8.06
CA LEU A 62 18.00 11.83 6.74
C LEU A 62 16.70 12.45 6.17
N ALA A 63 15.53 12.01 6.65
CA ALA A 63 14.22 12.53 6.28
C ALA A 63 13.89 13.92 6.91
N ALA A 64 14.55 14.32 8.01
CA ALA A 64 14.35 15.64 8.60
C ALA A 64 14.81 16.78 7.68
N GLY A 65 15.76 16.49 6.77
CA GLY A 65 16.25 17.44 5.75
C GLY A 65 15.63 17.28 4.36
N ALA A 66 14.81 16.25 4.11
CA ALA A 66 14.28 15.93 2.78
C ALA A 66 13.06 16.78 2.36
N GLY A 67 12.55 17.61 3.27
CA GLY A 67 11.34 18.41 3.04
C GLY A 67 10.05 17.60 3.20
N SER A 68 8.96 18.31 3.51
CA SER A 68 7.62 17.71 3.57
C SER A 68 7.10 17.45 2.16
N VAL A 69 6.46 16.30 1.93
CA VAL A 69 5.70 16.05 0.70
C VAL A 69 4.58 17.07 0.59
N SER A 70 4.47 17.76 -0.55
CA SER A 70 3.40 18.73 -0.77
C SER A 70 2.04 18.04 -0.93
N GLN A 71 0.97 18.74 -0.54
CA GLN A 71 -0.39 18.24 -0.71
C GLN A 71 -0.70 17.93 -2.19
N GLU A 72 -0.20 18.77 -3.10
CA GLU A 72 -0.35 18.58 -4.55
C GLU A 72 0.30 17.27 -5.01
N THR A 73 1.50 16.96 -4.51
CA THR A 73 2.18 15.69 -4.83
C THR A 73 1.40 14.50 -4.30
N ALA A 74 0.83 14.60 -3.09
CA ALA A 74 0.01 13.55 -2.52
C ALA A 74 -1.29 13.32 -3.32
N ILE A 75 -1.97 14.40 -3.72
CA ILE A 75 -3.18 14.33 -4.55
C ILE A 75 -2.86 13.77 -5.94
N ALA A 76 -1.78 14.23 -6.58
CA ALA A 76 -1.37 13.73 -7.88
C ALA A 76 -1.04 12.22 -7.85
N ALA A 77 -0.31 11.77 -6.82
CA ALA A 77 -0.03 10.36 -6.62
C ALA A 77 -1.32 9.54 -6.43
N ALA A 78 -2.23 10.01 -5.56
CA ALA A 78 -3.52 9.36 -5.33
C ALA A 78 -4.37 9.28 -6.60
N ALA A 79 -4.39 10.35 -7.42
CA ALA A 79 -5.09 10.37 -8.70
C ALA A 79 -4.51 9.35 -9.68
N ILE A 80 -3.18 9.26 -9.80
CA ILE A 80 -2.51 8.24 -10.63
C ILE A 80 -2.87 6.83 -10.14
N GLY A 81 -2.88 6.60 -8.83
CA GLY A 81 -3.31 5.33 -8.22
C GLY A 81 -4.75 4.98 -8.56
N ALA A 82 -5.67 5.93 -8.40
CA ALA A 82 -7.10 5.74 -8.70
C ALA A 82 -7.35 5.46 -10.19
N VAL A 83 -6.63 6.16 -11.07
CA VAL A 83 -6.67 5.91 -12.52
C VAL A 83 -6.18 4.50 -12.83
N ALA A 84 -5.07 4.05 -12.26
CA ALA A 84 -4.57 2.69 -12.46
C ALA A 84 -5.58 1.63 -12.00
N LEU A 85 -6.21 1.82 -10.83
CA LEU A 85 -7.26 0.92 -10.35
C LEU A 85 -8.46 0.89 -11.31
N LEU A 86 -8.92 2.05 -11.77
CA LEU A 86 -10.06 2.16 -12.68
C LEU A 86 -9.81 1.46 -14.03
N PHE A 87 -8.64 1.68 -14.62
CA PHE A 87 -8.31 1.10 -15.92
C PHE A 87 -8.00 -0.40 -15.85
N CYS A 88 -7.36 -0.86 -14.76
CA CYS A 88 -6.94 -2.26 -14.65
C CYS A 88 -7.99 -3.19 -14.03
N LEU A 89 -8.84 -2.70 -13.12
CA LEU A 89 -9.84 -3.51 -12.40
C LEU A 89 -11.29 -3.17 -12.75
N GLY A 90 -11.52 -2.15 -13.58
CA GLY A 90 -12.85 -1.62 -13.87
C GLY A 90 -13.46 -0.85 -12.70
N LEU A 91 -14.66 -0.30 -12.90
CA LEU A 91 -15.32 0.59 -11.92
C LEU A 91 -15.60 -0.10 -10.58
N SER A 92 -16.17 -1.32 -10.61
CA SER A 92 -16.50 -2.06 -9.38
C SER A 92 -15.24 -2.40 -8.58
N GLY A 93 -14.20 -2.90 -9.25
CA GLY A 93 -12.92 -3.22 -8.60
C GLY A 93 -12.19 -2.00 -8.09
N ALA A 94 -12.21 -0.89 -8.82
CA ALA A 94 -11.65 0.36 -8.35
C ALA A 94 -12.36 0.90 -7.11
N LEU A 95 -13.69 0.83 -7.04
CA LEU A 95 -14.45 1.26 -5.87
C LEU A 95 -14.12 0.41 -4.64
N VAL A 96 -14.15 -0.92 -4.77
CA VAL A 96 -13.84 -1.84 -3.67
C VAL A 96 -12.40 -1.65 -3.20
N ALA A 97 -11.43 -1.64 -4.13
CA ALA A 97 -10.03 -1.43 -3.79
C ALA A 97 -9.79 -0.08 -3.11
N THR A 98 -10.38 1.00 -3.62
CA THR A 98 -10.23 2.34 -3.03
C THR A 98 -10.77 2.40 -1.60
N LEU A 99 -11.94 1.80 -1.34
CA LEU A 99 -12.51 1.74 0.01
C LEU A 99 -11.63 0.94 0.97
N LEU A 100 -11.14 -0.22 0.54
CA LEU A 100 -10.23 -1.04 1.34
C LEU A 100 -8.90 -0.33 1.62
N LEU A 101 -8.32 0.32 0.61
CA LEU A 101 -7.09 1.09 0.76
C LEU A 101 -7.28 2.28 1.70
N ALA A 102 -8.39 3.00 1.62
CA ALA A 102 -8.72 4.09 2.53
C ALA A 102 -8.86 3.59 3.99
N MET A 103 -9.51 2.44 4.18
CA MET A 103 -9.63 1.82 5.50
C MET A 103 -8.26 1.40 6.06
N ILE A 104 -7.45 0.69 5.27
CA ILE A 104 -6.10 0.26 5.66
C ILE A 104 -5.24 1.49 5.98
N PHE A 105 -5.25 2.51 5.12
CA PHE A 105 -4.50 3.73 5.32
C PHE A 105 -4.85 4.42 6.64
N SER A 106 -6.14 4.62 6.91
CA SER A 106 -6.58 5.31 8.12
C SER A 106 -6.22 4.55 9.39
N LEU A 107 -6.49 3.24 9.44
CA LEU A 107 -6.17 2.41 10.60
C LEU A 107 -4.66 2.32 10.83
N PHE A 108 -3.89 2.15 9.75
CA PHE A 108 -2.44 2.04 9.84
C PHE A 108 -1.80 3.37 10.26
N ARG A 109 -2.30 4.51 9.76
CA ARG A 109 -1.86 5.83 10.17
C ARG A 109 -2.13 6.07 11.66
N LEU A 110 -3.31 5.72 12.16
CA LEU A 110 -3.63 5.81 13.59
C LEU A 110 -2.68 4.94 14.41
N ALA A 111 -2.46 3.69 14.01
CA ALA A 111 -1.51 2.79 14.67
C ALA A 111 -0.08 3.37 14.70
N CYS A 112 0.38 4.03 13.64
CA CYS A 112 1.69 4.68 13.59
C CYS A 112 1.79 5.85 14.56
N LEU A 113 0.74 6.68 14.64
CA LEU A 113 0.68 7.80 15.59
C LEU A 113 0.67 7.31 17.04
N ASP A 114 -0.14 6.30 17.34
CA ASP A 114 -0.33 5.81 18.70
C ASP A 114 0.86 5.01 19.23
N GLN A 115 1.50 4.19 18.38
CA GLN A 115 2.54 3.27 18.82
C GLN A 115 3.96 3.85 18.76
N ILE A 116 4.25 4.68 17.76
CA ILE A 116 5.60 5.19 17.53
C ILE A 116 5.67 6.70 17.32
N GLY A 117 4.54 7.42 17.43
CA GLY A 117 4.49 8.88 17.36
C GLY A 117 4.62 9.47 15.95
N GLY A 118 4.46 8.68 14.89
CA GLY A 118 4.62 9.17 13.51
C GLY A 118 4.95 8.09 12.50
N HIS A 119 5.44 8.48 11.32
CA HIS A 119 5.87 7.55 10.27
C HIS A 119 7.40 7.40 10.20
N THR A 120 7.85 6.29 9.64
CA THR A 120 9.23 5.97 9.25
C THR A 120 9.25 5.38 7.83
N GLY A 121 10.45 5.11 7.29
CA GLY A 121 10.57 4.36 6.04
C GLY A 121 9.98 2.94 6.13
N ASP A 122 10.16 2.28 7.27
CA ASP A 122 9.65 0.93 7.51
C ASP A 122 8.12 0.90 7.55
N THR A 123 7.48 1.89 8.18
CA THR A 123 6.01 1.98 8.21
C THR A 123 5.44 2.28 6.83
N ALA A 124 6.12 3.10 6.02
CA ALA A 124 5.70 3.36 4.64
C ALA A 124 5.78 2.08 3.79
N GLY A 125 6.84 1.29 3.95
CA GLY A 125 6.98 -0.02 3.31
C GLY A 125 5.94 -1.04 3.78
N ALA A 126 5.62 -1.06 5.08
CA ALA A 126 4.59 -1.94 5.63
C ALA A 126 3.18 -1.59 5.12
N LEU A 127 2.83 -0.31 5.07
CA LEU A 127 1.59 0.17 4.46
C LEU A 127 1.51 -0.24 2.98
N GLN A 128 2.62 -0.08 2.25
CA GLN A 128 2.70 -0.45 0.84
C GLN A 128 2.47 -1.94 0.64
N GLN A 129 3.08 -2.82 1.45
CA GLN A 129 2.83 -4.27 1.38
C GLN A 129 1.41 -4.67 1.75
N ALA A 130 0.81 -4.06 2.79
CA ALA A 130 -0.59 -4.31 3.14
C ALA A 130 -1.54 -3.89 2.01
N SER A 131 -1.22 -2.77 1.35
CA SER A 131 -1.97 -2.27 0.20
C SER A 131 -1.84 -3.17 -1.01
N GLU A 132 -0.64 -3.71 -1.28
CA GLU A 132 -0.46 -4.69 -2.37
C GLU A 132 -1.35 -5.92 -2.19
N ILE A 133 -1.37 -6.47 -0.97
CA ILE A 133 -2.21 -7.62 -0.63
C ILE A 133 -3.69 -7.31 -0.87
N ALA A 134 -4.17 -6.17 -0.38
CA ALA A 134 -5.57 -5.78 -0.52
C ALA A 134 -6.00 -5.64 -1.99
N ILE A 135 -5.15 -5.02 -2.82
CA ILE A 135 -5.42 -4.86 -4.25
C ILE A 135 -5.40 -6.21 -4.97
N LEU A 136 -4.40 -7.06 -4.72
CA LEU A 136 -4.31 -8.37 -5.35
C LEU A 136 -5.47 -9.30 -4.97
N VAL A 137 -5.89 -9.30 -3.71
CA VAL A 137 -7.07 -10.06 -3.27
C VAL A 137 -8.35 -9.52 -3.92
N THR A 138 -8.49 -8.20 -4.02
CA THR A 138 -9.62 -7.59 -4.74
C THR A 138 -9.61 -7.96 -6.21
N ALA A 139 -8.44 -7.95 -6.85
CA ALA A 139 -8.27 -8.31 -8.25
C ALA A 139 -8.59 -9.78 -8.50
N SER A 140 -8.09 -10.70 -7.66
CA SER A 140 -8.44 -12.12 -7.71
C SER A 140 -9.95 -12.30 -7.62
N ALA A 141 -10.62 -11.73 -6.62
CA ALA A 141 -12.08 -11.89 -6.47
C ALA A 141 -12.94 -11.31 -7.60
N ILE A 142 -12.40 -10.40 -8.43
CA ILE A 142 -13.17 -9.70 -9.48
C ILE A 142 -12.80 -10.19 -10.89
N LEU A 143 -11.57 -10.64 -11.09
CA LEU A 143 -11.02 -11.04 -12.39
C LEU A 143 -10.84 -12.56 -12.53
N SER A 144 -11.00 -13.35 -11.46
CA SER A 144 -10.99 -14.82 -11.48
C SER A 144 -12.14 -15.40 -12.30
#